data_AF-A0A528N142-F1
#
_entry.id   AF-A0A528N142-F1
#
_cell.length_a   1.000
_cell.length_b   1.000
_cell.length_c   1.000
_cell.angle_alpha   90.00
_cell.angle_beta   90.00
_cell.angle_gamma   90.00
#
_symmetry.space_group_name_H-M   'P 1'
#
loop_
_entity.id
_entity.type
_entity.pdbx_description
1 polymer ?
#
loop_
_entity_poly.entity_id
_entity_poly.type
_entity_poly.pdbx_seq_one_letter_code
_entity_poly.pdbx_strand_id
1 'polypeptide(L)' 'GTEEEIMIASGTDDCLSALKTIRSLSKATIVLKRGAMGCIVYDGPISDDLEDGIVGKGFPIEIYNVLGAGDAFMSG' A
#
# COMPACT_ATOMS: atom_id res chain seq x y z
N GLY A 1 -0.73 -2.11 -3.92
CA GLY A 1 -0.41 -1.12 -4.96
C GLY A 1 0.12 0.15 -4.33
N THR A 2 0.49 1.15 -5.12
CA THR A 2 0.60 2.55 -4.65
C THR A 2 -0.79 3.07 -4.27
N GLU A 3 -0.87 4.26 -3.68
CA GLU A 3 -2.14 4.89 -3.33
C GLU A 3 -3.03 5.08 -4.57
N GLU A 4 -2.45 5.55 -5.69
CA GLU A 4 -3.16 5.75 -6.95
C GLU A 4 -3.65 4.41 -7.53
N GLU A 5 -2.81 3.36 -7.52
CA GLU A 5 -3.21 2.04 -8.00
C GLU A 5 -4.39 1.48 -7.20
N ILE A 6 -4.40 1.70 -5.88
CA ILE A 6 -5.47 1.26 -4.97
C ILE A 6 -6.76 2.05 -5.21
N MET A 7 -6.66 3.38 -5.37
CA MET A 7 -7.79 4.25 -5.70
C MET A 7 -8.43 3.85 -7.04
N ILE A 8 -7.62 3.69 -8.09
CA ILE A 8 -8.08 3.25 -9.42
C ILE A 8 -8.77 1.88 -9.34
N ALA A 9 -8.19 0.91 -8.63
CA ALA A 9 -8.76 -0.43 -8.51
C ALA A 9 -10.11 -0.46 -7.77
N SER A 10 -10.33 0.49 -6.86
CA SER A 10 -11.58 0.61 -6.10
C SER A 10 -12.64 1.48 -6.77
N GLY A 11 -12.25 2.34 -7.72
CA GLY A 11 -13.13 3.36 -8.31
C GLY A 11 -13.44 4.52 -7.36
N THR A 12 -12.56 4.81 -6.39
CA THR A 12 -12.72 5.91 -5.43
C THR A 12 -11.50 6.81 -5.43
N ASP A 13 -11.67 8.09 -5.05
CA ASP A 13 -10.60 9.10 -5.02
C ASP A 13 -9.99 9.29 -3.61
N ASP A 14 -10.30 8.40 -2.67
CA ASP A 14 -9.79 8.40 -1.30
C ASP A 14 -9.15 7.05 -0.99
N CYS A 15 -7.91 7.06 -0.51
CA CYS A 15 -7.15 5.85 -0.23
C CYS A 15 -7.81 4.98 0.87
N LEU A 16 -8.39 5.58 1.91
CA LEU A 16 -8.99 4.83 3.01
C LEU A 16 -10.26 4.09 2.55
N SER A 17 -11.15 4.79 1.84
CA SER A 17 -12.34 4.19 1.21
C SER A 17 -11.95 3.14 0.18
N ALA A 18 -10.88 3.37 -0.59
CA ALA A 18 -10.37 2.40 -1.54
C ALA A 18 -9.95 1.09 -0.86
N LEU A 19 -9.16 1.17 0.22
CA LEU A 19 -8.73 0.01 0.99
C LEU A 19 -9.92 -0.76 1.59
N LYS A 20 -10.90 -0.05 2.17
CA LYS A 20 -12.12 -0.67 2.70
C LYS A 20 -12.95 -1.34 1.62
N THR A 21 -13.04 -0.73 0.44
CA THR A 21 -13.72 -1.30 -0.74
C THR A 21 -13.04 -2.60 -1.16
N ILE A 22 -11.72 -2.59 -1.35
CA ILE A 22 -10.96 -3.80 -1.69
C ILE A 22 -11.12 -4.89 -0.62
N ARG A 23 -11.08 -4.52 0.67
CA ARG A 23 -11.30 -5.46 1.79
C ARG A 23 -12.69 -6.08 1.78
N SER A 24 -13.73 -5.34 1.39
CA SER A 24 -15.08 -5.89 1.26
C SER A 24 -15.20 -6.96 0.17
N LEU A 25 -14.32 -6.89 -0.85
CA LEU A 25 -14.30 -7.80 -2.00
C LEU A 25 -13.31 -8.95 -1.82
N SER A 26 -12.31 -8.82 -0.95
CA SER A 26 -11.22 -9.78 -0.80
C SER A 26 -10.73 -9.94 0.63
N LYS A 27 -10.42 -11.19 1.00
CA LYS A 27 -9.73 -11.56 2.24
C LYS A 27 -8.21 -11.59 2.10
N ALA A 28 -7.66 -11.27 0.94
CA ALA A 28 -6.22 -11.28 0.71
C ALA A 28 -5.49 -10.22 1.56
N THR A 29 -4.21 -10.44 1.82
CA THR A 29 -3.34 -9.40 2.39
C THR A 29 -3.23 -8.24 1.42
N ILE A 30 -3.43 -7.02 1.92
CA ILE A 30 -3.31 -5.79 1.14
C ILE A 30 -1.99 -5.11 1.51
N VAL A 31 -1.18 -4.79 0.50
CA VAL A 31 0.07 -4.04 0.69
C VAL A 31 -0.06 -2.69 0.00
N LEU A 32 -0.04 -1.62 0.81
CA LEU A 32 -0.01 -0.24 0.36
C LEU A 32 1.44 0.24 0.29
N LYS A 33 1.96 0.45 -0.92
CA LYS A 33 3.30 0.97 -1.19
C LYS A 33 3.29 2.50 -1.04
N ARG A 34 4.21 3.06 -0.26
CA ARG A 34 4.36 4.50 0.03
C ARG A 34 5.72 5.06 -0.43
N GLY A 35 6.29 4.46 -1.48
CA GLY A 35 7.59 4.86 -2.01
C GLY A 35 8.70 4.82 -0.94
N ALA A 36 9.45 5.91 -0.80
CA ALA A 36 10.54 6.04 0.16
C ALA A 36 10.09 5.93 1.64
N MET A 37 8.80 6.12 1.93
CA MET A 37 8.24 5.93 3.28
C MET A 37 8.08 4.45 3.65
N GLY A 38 8.26 3.54 2.68
CA GLY A 38 8.08 2.10 2.85
C GLY A 38 6.69 1.65 2.46
N CYS A 39 6.02 0.86 3.31
CA CYS A 39 4.71 0.31 3.05
C CYS A 39 3.86 0.16 4.33
N ILE A 40 2.57 -0.08 4.13
CA ILE A 40 1.67 -0.57 5.18
C ILE A 40 1.04 -1.87 4.71
N VAL A 41 1.01 -2.86 5.59
CA VAL A 41 0.43 -4.18 5.32
C VAL A 41 -0.80 -4.39 6.18
N TYR A 42 -1.90 -4.82 5.55
CA TYR A 42 -3.15 -5.14 6.21
C TYR A 42 -3.52 -6.60 5.93
N ASP A 43 -3.47 -7.44 6.96
CA ASP A 43 -3.89 -8.85 6.92
C ASP A 43 -5.36 -9.05 7.36
N GLY A 44 -5.97 -8.00 7.90
CA GLY A 44 -7.32 -8.04 8.46
C GLY A 44 -8.17 -6.79 8.14
N PRO A 45 -9.12 -6.44 9.01
CA PRO A 45 -9.97 -5.26 8.87
C PRO A 45 -9.16 -3.97 8.66
N ILE A 46 -9.71 -3.05 7.89
CA ILE A 46 -9.13 -1.72 7.68
C ILE A 46 -9.81 -0.76 8.67
N SER A 47 -9.02 -0.16 9.56
CA SER A 47 -9.45 0.83 10.54
C SER A 47 -9.82 2.17 9.88
N ASP A 48 -10.14 3.18 10.69
CA ASP A 48 -10.23 4.57 10.24
C ASP A 48 -8.87 5.29 10.23
N ASP A 49 -7.83 4.68 10.83
CA ASP A 49 -6.45 5.12 10.74
C ASP A 49 -5.65 4.19 9.80
N LEU A 50 -4.93 4.76 8.83
CA LEU A 50 -4.06 4.02 7.93
C LEU A 50 -2.85 3.42 8.67
N GLU A 51 -2.36 4.08 9.72
CA GLU A 51 -1.18 3.63 10.45
C GLU A 51 -1.45 2.46 11.41
N ASP A 52 -2.71 2.05 11.57
CA ASP A 52 -3.08 0.85 12.35
C ASP A 52 -2.65 -0.47 11.67
N GLY A 53 -2.26 -0.42 10.41
CA GLY A 53 -1.64 -1.55 9.72
C GLY A 53 -0.21 -1.84 10.19
N ILE A 54 0.37 -2.93 9.71
CA ILE A 54 1.77 -3.26 9.98
C ILE A 54 2.63 -2.33 9.11
N VAL A 55 3.31 -1.37 9.76
CA VAL A 55 4.16 -0.39 9.07
C VAL A 55 5.55 -0.96 8.80
N GLY A 56 5.84 -1.23 7.53
CA GLY A 56 7.18 -1.48 7.04
C GLY A 56 7.87 -0.16 6.70
N LYS A 57 8.81 0.29 7.55
CA LYS A 57 9.51 1.55 7.32
C LYS A 57 10.42 1.47 6.10
N GLY A 58 10.48 2.54 5.32
CA GLY A 58 11.48 2.70 4.28
C GLY A 58 12.90 2.78 4.86
N PHE A 59 13.89 2.42 4.04
CA PHE A 59 15.30 2.56 4.39
C PHE A 59 15.87 3.84 3.77
N PRO A 60 16.59 4.66 4.54
CA PRO A 60 17.18 5.90 4.02
C PRO A 60 18.32 5.54 3.06
N ILE A 61 18.09 5.76 1.76
CA ILE A 61 19.09 5.58 0.70
C ILE A 61 19.02 6.76 -0.27
N GLU A 62 20.13 7.03 -0.97
CA GLU A 62 20.15 7.99 -2.06
C GLU A 62 19.48 7.40 -3.30
N ILE A 63 18.48 8.10 -3.85
CA ILE A 63 17.68 7.62 -4.98
C ILE A 63 18.29 8.14 -6.28
N TYR A 64 18.88 7.23 -7.06
CA TYR A 64 19.36 7.53 -8.42
C TYR A 64 18.33 7.20 -9.50
N ASN A 65 17.56 6.12 -9.33
CA ASN A 65 16.49 5.71 -10.24
C ASN A 65 15.44 4.87 -9.48
N VAL A 66 14.17 5.01 -9.86
CA VAL A 66 13.03 4.28 -9.26
C VAL A 66 12.49 3.17 -10.16
N LEU A 67 12.95 3.07 -11.41
CA LEU A 67 12.54 2.03 -12.35
C LEU A 67 12.84 0.63 -11.77
N GLY A 68 11.81 -0.21 -11.66
CA GLY A 68 11.91 -1.56 -11.11
C GLY A 68 11.86 -1.66 -9.58
N ALA A 69 11.81 -0.53 -8.85
CA ALA A 69 11.75 -0.57 -7.38
C ALA A 69 10.49 -1.29 -6.87
N GLY A 70 9.36 -1.13 -7.56
CA GLY A 70 8.11 -1.82 -7.23
C GLY A 70 8.17 -3.33 -7.46
N ASP A 71 8.83 -3.77 -8.53
CA ASP A 71 9.00 -5.20 -8.85
C ASP A 71 9.93 -5.87 -7.83
N ALA A 72 11.06 -5.21 -7.52
CA ALA A 72 11.99 -5.67 -6.50
C ALA A 72 11.32 -5.77 -5.12
N PHE A 73 10.53 -4.75 -4.75
CA PHE A 73 9.78 -4.74 -3.48
C PHE A 73 8.85 -5.95 -3.35
N MET A 74 8.10 -6.30 -4.40
CA MET A 74 7.15 -7.42 -4.34
C MET A 74 7.81 -8.80 -4.43
N SER A 75 9.07 -8.86 -4.86
CA SER A 75 9.86 -10.10 -4.91
C SER A 75 10.52 -10.48 -3.59
N GLY A 76 10.63 -9.54 -2.65
CA GLY A 76 11.19 -9.75 -1.30
C GLY A 76 10.11 -10.10 -0.29
#